data_AF-A0A932JHT2-F1
#
_entry.id   AF-A0A932JHT2-F1
#
_cell.length_a   1.000
_cell.length_b   1.000
_cell.length_c   1.000
_cell.angle_alpha   90.00
_cell.angle_beta   90.00
_cell.angle_gamma   90.00
#
_symmetry.space_group_name_H-M   'P 1'
#
loop_
_entity.id
_entity.type
_entity.pdbx_description
1 polymer ?
#
loop_
_entity_poly.entity_id
_entity_poly.type
_entity_poly.pdbx_seq_one_letter_code
_entity_poly.pdbx_strand_id
1 'polypeptide(L)'
;MKSFSIESNGRLENTAIYLNGEQIGGVKEIFLNLDEDGAFDAILRYEGTDKSIYTKQIFTDYMENIKVRPPAYSEEEAENLQLLTIESDGDIEDTVVLRNEEPLDGIVSLFVHLKNNAAKDGGIKAMFSRAPASTEPIVFQADITFRNSDGSTEVEGVF
;
A
#
# COMPACT_ATOMS: atom_id res chain seq x y z
N MET A 1 -6.03 2.14 -17.24
CA MET A 1 -5.96 2.35 -15.78
C MET A 1 -4.63 1.83 -15.28
N LYS A 2 -4.05 2.47 -14.27
CA LYS A 2 -2.91 1.91 -13.55
C LYS A 2 -3.45 0.95 -12.49
N SER A 3 -2.69 -0.09 -12.15
CA SER A 3 -3.01 -0.97 -11.01
C SER A 3 -2.00 -0.78 -9.90
N PHE A 4 -2.48 -0.73 -8.67
CA PHE A 4 -1.67 -0.71 -7.46
C PHE A 4 -2.15 -1.81 -6.53
N SER A 5 -1.24 -2.69 -6.13
CA SER A 5 -1.59 -3.83 -5.30
C SER A 5 -0.73 -3.93 -4.05
N ILE A 6 -1.35 -4.39 -2.98
CA ILE A 6 -0.73 -4.69 -1.69
C ILE A 6 -1.06 -6.14 -1.41
N GLU A 7 -0.03 -6.96 -1.21
CA GLU A 7 -0.17 -8.36 -0.85
C GLU A 7 0.42 -8.57 0.54
N SER A 8 -0.39 -9.02 1.50
CA SER A 8 0.06 -9.16 2.89
C SER A 8 -0.81 -10.10 3.72
N ASN A 9 -0.33 -10.44 4.92
CA ASN A 9 -1.06 -11.14 5.97
C ASN A 9 -1.28 -10.26 7.23
N GLY A 10 -1.28 -8.94 7.04
CA GLY A 10 -1.44 -7.99 8.14
C GLY A 10 -0.14 -7.54 8.83
N ARG A 11 1.03 -7.91 8.27
CA ARG A 11 2.35 -7.61 8.87
C ARG A 11 3.29 -6.98 7.86
N LEU A 12 3.95 -5.89 8.24
CA LEU A 12 4.85 -5.13 7.35
C LEU A 12 6.04 -5.93 6.82
N GLU A 13 6.58 -6.87 7.61
CA GLU A 13 7.64 -7.76 7.17
C GLU A 13 7.19 -8.71 6.04
N ASN A 14 5.88 -8.96 5.98
CA ASN A 14 5.22 -9.82 5.02
C ASN A 14 4.28 -8.98 4.14
N THR A 15 4.77 -7.86 3.61
CA THR A 15 4.03 -7.00 2.68
C THR A 15 4.83 -6.81 1.39
N ALA A 16 4.25 -7.23 0.27
CA ALA A 16 4.74 -6.89 -1.07
C ALA A 16 3.82 -5.85 -1.70
N ILE A 17 4.43 -4.90 -2.42
CA ILE A 17 3.74 -3.81 -3.09
C ILE A 17 4.02 -3.92 -4.59
N TYR A 18 2.97 -3.81 -5.39
CA TYR A 18 3.05 -3.93 -6.84
C TYR A 18 2.47 -2.68 -7.52
N LEU A 19 3.09 -2.28 -8.62
CA LEU A 19 2.59 -1.23 -9.50
C LEU A 19 2.56 -1.78 -10.93
N ASN A 20 1.38 -1.80 -11.54
CA ASN A 20 1.14 -2.39 -12.87
C ASN A 20 1.65 -3.83 -12.98
N GLY A 21 1.50 -4.63 -11.91
CA GLY A 21 1.96 -6.02 -11.83
C GLY A 21 3.45 -6.20 -11.54
N GLU A 22 4.27 -5.13 -11.53
CA GLU A 22 5.68 -5.21 -11.16
C GLU A 22 5.86 -4.97 -9.66
N GLN A 23 6.58 -5.86 -8.97
CA GLN A 23 6.87 -5.63 -7.55
C GLN A 23 7.86 -4.48 -7.39
N ILE A 24 7.51 -3.54 -6.51
CA ILE A 24 8.31 -2.36 -6.23
C ILE A 24 8.94 -2.42 -4.84
N GLY A 25 10.10 -1.79 -4.70
CA GLY A 25 10.87 -1.75 -3.46
C GLY A 25 11.17 -0.34 -2.98
N GLY A 26 11.66 -0.23 -1.75
CA GLY A 26 12.00 1.06 -1.16
C GLY A 26 10.79 1.88 -0.71
N VAL A 27 9.59 1.29 -0.73
CA VAL A 27 8.37 1.87 -0.17
C VAL A 27 8.58 2.19 1.31
N LYS A 28 8.18 3.41 1.70
CA LYS A 28 8.28 3.93 3.06
C LYS A 28 6.90 4.18 3.66
N GLU A 29 5.98 4.67 2.85
CA GLU A 29 4.62 4.97 3.29
C GLU A 29 3.65 4.81 2.13
N ILE A 30 2.50 4.22 2.43
CA ILE A 30 1.34 4.14 1.56
C ILE A 30 0.19 4.75 2.35
N PHE A 31 -0.50 5.69 1.73
CA PHE A 31 -1.71 6.29 2.28
C PHE A 31 -2.78 6.26 1.20
N LEU A 32 -3.81 5.45 1.38
CA LEU A 32 -5.01 5.40 0.56
C LEU A 32 -6.20 5.84 1.41
N ASN A 33 -6.96 6.80 0.90
CA ASN A 33 -8.24 7.21 1.45
C ASN A 33 -9.19 7.43 0.28
N LEU A 34 -9.96 6.40 -0.03
CA LEU A 34 -10.98 6.41 -1.07
C LEU A 34 -12.35 6.42 -0.39
N ASP A 35 -13.22 7.34 -0.78
CA ASP A 35 -14.55 7.49 -0.19
C ASP A 35 -15.58 7.77 -1.29
N GLU A 36 -16.75 7.13 -1.21
CA GLU A 36 -17.85 7.29 -2.16
C GLU A 36 -18.33 8.75 -2.27
N ASP A 37 -18.12 9.58 -1.24
CA ASP A 37 -18.44 11.01 -1.24
C ASP A 37 -17.39 11.88 -1.97
N GLY A 38 -16.39 11.25 -2.60
CA GLY A 38 -15.45 11.89 -3.53
C GLY A 38 -14.04 12.14 -2.98
N ALA A 39 -13.68 11.59 -1.82
CA ALA A 39 -12.29 11.61 -1.38
C ALA A 39 -11.48 10.60 -2.19
N PHE A 40 -10.36 11.05 -2.76
CA PHE A 40 -9.43 10.20 -3.51
C PHE A 40 -7.99 10.63 -3.22
N ASP A 41 -7.45 10.19 -2.08
CA ASP A 41 -6.04 10.34 -1.75
C ASP A 41 -5.34 9.01 -1.95
N ALA A 42 -4.36 8.96 -2.86
CA ALA A 42 -3.59 7.76 -3.14
C ALA A 42 -2.10 8.08 -3.19
N ILE A 43 -1.47 8.19 -2.02
CA ILE A 43 -0.11 8.69 -1.87
C ILE A 43 0.86 7.53 -1.62
N LEU A 44 1.95 7.52 -2.40
CA LEU A 44 3.10 6.64 -2.20
C LEU A 44 4.34 7.46 -1.90
N ARG A 45 5.01 7.12 -0.79
CA ARG A 45 6.35 7.61 -0.46
C ARG A 45 7.37 6.49 -0.59
N TYR A 46 8.44 6.72 -1.35
CA TYR A 46 9.44 5.69 -1.61
C TYR A 46 10.86 6.27 -1.78
N GLU A 47 11.87 5.45 -1.50
CA GLU A 47 13.28 5.74 -1.83
C GLU A 47 13.58 5.22 -3.25
N GLY A 48 13.91 6.11 -4.18
CA GLY A 48 14.29 5.76 -5.55
C GLY A 48 15.65 5.05 -5.66
N THR A 49 15.98 4.58 -6.87
CA THR A 49 17.29 3.97 -7.22
C THR A 49 18.45 4.95 -6.97
N ASP A 50 18.19 6.25 -7.12
CA ASP A 50 19.08 7.38 -6.88
C ASP A 50 19.25 7.77 -5.39
N LYS A 51 18.57 7.06 -4.48
CA LYS A 51 18.52 7.32 -3.02
C LYS A 51 17.74 8.56 -2.60
N SER A 52 17.05 9.24 -3.52
CA SER A 52 16.15 10.33 -3.18
C SER A 52 14.82 9.79 -2.65
N ILE A 53 14.16 10.55 -1.77
CA ILE A 53 12.81 10.24 -1.31
C ILE A 53 11.82 11.00 -2.18
N TYR A 54 10.87 10.27 -2.74
CA TYR A 54 9.78 10.78 -3.55
C TYR A 54 8.46 10.59 -2.82
N THR A 55 7.54 11.53 -3.00
CA THR A 55 6.13 11.43 -2.62
C THR A 55 5.32 11.71 -3.88
N LYS A 56 4.46 10.78 -4.27
CA LYS A 56 3.72 10.81 -5.54
C LYS A 56 2.28 10.37 -5.35
N GLN A 57 1.38 10.92 -6.15
CA GLN A 57 0.05 10.38 -6.35
C GLN A 57 0.14 9.12 -7.23
N ILE A 58 -0.32 7.98 -6.72
CA ILE A 58 -0.14 6.65 -7.32
C ILE A 58 -0.70 6.60 -8.75
N PHE A 59 -1.93 7.07 -8.93
CA PHE A 59 -2.67 6.89 -10.18
C PHE A 59 -2.42 8.01 -11.20
N THR A 60 -2.09 9.22 -10.77
CA THR A 60 -1.97 10.38 -11.66
C THR A 60 -0.52 10.80 -11.95
N ASP A 61 0.41 10.62 -11.02
CA ASP A 61 1.80 11.05 -11.22
C ASP A 61 2.65 10.02 -11.99
N TYR A 62 3.77 10.50 -12.54
CA TYR A 62 4.85 9.66 -13.02
C TYR A 62 5.79 9.23 -11.88
N MET A 63 6.14 7.94 -11.84
CA MET A 63 7.02 7.35 -10.83
C MET A 63 8.48 7.42 -11.25
N GLU A 64 9.21 8.41 -10.75
CA GLU A 64 10.62 8.61 -11.03
C GLU A 64 11.49 7.60 -10.28
N ASN A 65 12.49 7.01 -10.95
CA ASN A 65 13.53 6.20 -10.31
C ASN A 65 13.00 5.05 -9.44
N ILE A 66 11.82 4.50 -9.75
CA ILE A 66 11.22 3.42 -8.96
C ILE A 66 12.12 2.18 -8.95
N LYS A 67 12.22 1.52 -7.81
CA LYS A 67 12.99 0.27 -7.69
C LYS A 67 12.09 -0.90 -8.00
N VAL A 68 12.30 -1.57 -9.12
CA VAL A 68 11.66 -2.85 -9.42
C VAL A 68 12.45 -3.99 -8.77
N ARG A 69 11.77 -5.01 -8.27
CA ARG A 69 12.36 -6.20 -7.66
C ARG A 69 11.70 -7.48 -8.19
N PRO A 70 12.40 -8.62 -8.16
CA PRO A 70 11.77 -9.91 -8.38
C PRO A 70 10.66 -10.20 -7.34
N PRO A 71 9.70 -11.07 -7.67
CA PRO A 71 8.68 -11.55 -6.73
C PRO A 71 9.29 -11.99 -5.39
N ALA A 72 8.70 -11.54 -4.29
CA ALA A 72 9.19 -11.83 -2.93
C ALA A 72 8.71 -13.16 -2.38
N TYR A 73 7.60 -13.69 -2.92
CA TYR A 73 6.95 -14.89 -2.43
C TYR A 73 6.89 -15.95 -3.54
N SER A 74 7.08 -17.20 -3.15
CA SER A 74 6.71 -18.35 -3.96
C SER A 74 5.19 -18.51 -4.02
N GLU A 75 4.68 -19.30 -4.98
CA GLU A 75 3.25 -19.60 -5.10
C GLU A 75 2.67 -20.15 -3.78
N GLU A 76 3.38 -21.06 -3.09
CA GLU A 76 2.97 -21.63 -1.81
C GLU A 76 2.91 -20.60 -0.67
N GLU A 77 3.83 -19.62 -0.66
CA GLU A 77 3.81 -18.55 0.33
C GLU A 77 2.67 -17.56 0.06
N ALA A 78 2.37 -17.28 -1.21
CA ALA A 78 1.30 -16.40 -1.63
C ALA A 78 -0.09 -16.93 -1.26
N GLU A 79 -0.29 -18.26 -1.19
CA GLU A 79 -1.56 -18.87 -0.74
C GLU A 79 -2.00 -18.44 0.67
N ASN A 80 -1.05 -17.98 1.50
CA ASN A 80 -1.32 -17.52 2.86
C ASN A 80 -1.43 -15.99 2.99
N LEU A 81 -1.39 -15.27 1.87
CA LEU A 81 -1.51 -13.82 1.81
C LEU A 81 -2.89 -13.43 1.27
N GLN A 82 -3.27 -12.19 1.55
CA GLN A 82 -4.42 -11.53 0.92
C GLN A 82 -3.88 -10.47 -0.04
N LEU A 83 -4.45 -10.41 -1.24
CA LEU A 83 -4.11 -9.43 -2.27
C LEU A 83 -5.22 -8.37 -2.35
N LEU A 84 -4.89 -7.13 -2.05
CA LEU A 84 -5.74 -5.96 -2.32
C LEU A 84 -5.21 -5.28 -3.59
N THR A 85 -6.05 -5.11 -4.61
CA THR A 85 -5.71 -4.41 -5.85
C THR A 85 -6.68 -3.25 -6.07
N ILE A 86 -6.14 -2.09 -6.39
CA ILE A 86 -6.91 -0.92 -6.83
C ILE A 86 -6.52 -0.62 -8.28
N GLU A 87 -7.49 -0.63 -9.18
CA GLU A 87 -7.35 -0.20 -10.56
C GLU A 87 -8.05 1.14 -10.74
N SER A 88 -7.33 2.16 -11.19
CA SER A 88 -7.86 3.51 -11.31
C SER A 88 -7.05 4.34 -12.29
N ASP A 89 -7.64 5.41 -12.81
CA ASP A 89 -6.95 6.51 -13.50
C ASP A 89 -6.82 7.79 -12.64
N GLY A 90 -7.31 7.75 -11.40
CA GLY A 90 -7.33 8.86 -10.46
C GLY A 90 -8.73 9.42 -10.19
N ASP A 91 -9.76 8.92 -10.88
CA ASP A 91 -11.16 9.23 -10.60
C ASP A 91 -11.84 8.10 -9.82
N ILE A 92 -12.61 8.45 -8.77
CA ILE A 92 -13.34 7.48 -7.94
C ILE A 92 -14.43 6.77 -8.75
N GLU A 93 -15.04 7.45 -9.73
CA GLU A 93 -16.12 6.87 -10.56
C GLU A 93 -15.59 5.73 -11.46
N ASP A 94 -14.32 5.80 -11.85
CA ASP A 94 -13.62 4.83 -12.70
C ASP A 94 -12.63 3.97 -11.89
N THR A 95 -12.88 3.79 -10.58
CA THR A 95 -12.04 3.00 -9.68
C THR A 95 -12.67 1.65 -9.35
N VAL A 96 -11.88 0.59 -9.50
CA VAL A 96 -12.24 -0.79 -9.10
C VAL A 96 -11.31 -1.27 -8.00
N VAL A 97 -11.89 -1.79 -6.92
CA VAL A 97 -11.15 -2.43 -5.83
C VAL A 97 -11.42 -3.94 -5.89
N LEU A 98 -10.35 -4.73 -5.84
CA LEU A 98 -10.39 -6.18 -5.87
C LEU A 98 -9.71 -6.76 -4.63
N ARG A 99 -10.27 -7.86 -4.11
CA ARG A 99 -9.65 -8.69 -3.08
C ARG A 99 -9.44 -10.08 -3.64
N ASN A 100 -8.19 -10.54 -3.66
CA ASN A 100 -7.78 -11.82 -4.25
C ASN A 100 -8.31 -11.98 -5.69
N GLU A 101 -8.14 -10.93 -6.50
CA GLU A 101 -8.59 -10.86 -7.90
C GLU A 101 -10.12 -10.85 -8.11
N GLU A 102 -10.92 -10.89 -7.04
CA GLU A 102 -12.37 -10.73 -7.11
C GLU A 102 -12.77 -9.27 -6.84
N PRO A 103 -13.57 -8.63 -7.73
CA PRO A 103 -14.09 -7.30 -7.49
C PRO A 103 -14.94 -7.23 -6.23
N LEU A 104 -14.79 -6.15 -5.46
CA LEU A 104 -15.59 -5.88 -4.28
C LEU A 104 -16.71 -4.89 -4.60
N ASP A 105 -17.94 -5.26 -4.26
CA ASP A 105 -19.12 -4.41 -4.38
C ASP A 105 -19.47 -3.72 -3.05
N GLY A 106 -20.22 -2.61 -3.12
CA GLY A 106 -20.79 -1.97 -1.94
C GLY A 106 -19.77 -1.27 -1.02
N ILE A 107 -18.58 -0.95 -1.53
CA ILE A 107 -17.58 -0.18 -0.78
C ILE A 107 -18.08 1.26 -0.58
N VAL A 108 -18.12 1.68 0.67
CA VAL A 108 -18.33 3.07 1.11
C VAL A 108 -16.99 3.79 1.15
N SER A 109 -15.99 3.16 1.77
CA SER A 109 -14.65 3.72 1.84
C SER A 109 -13.57 2.65 1.97
N LEU A 110 -12.38 2.95 1.46
CA LEU A 110 -11.15 2.18 1.66
C LEU A 110 -10.13 3.09 2.35
N PHE A 111 -9.66 2.67 3.52
CA PHE A 111 -8.59 3.32 4.24
C PHE A 111 -7.39 2.39 4.35
N VAL A 112 -6.23 2.82 3.85
CA VAL A 112 -4.96 2.11 4.03
C VAL A 112 -3.89 3.08 4.48
N HIS A 113 -3.29 2.83 5.64
CA HIS A 113 -2.09 3.53 6.08
C HIS A 113 -1.03 2.52 6.49
N LEU A 114 -0.05 2.31 5.60
CA LEU A 114 1.12 1.49 5.86
C LEU A 114 2.33 2.40 5.97
N LYS A 115 3.01 2.38 7.11
CA LYS A 115 4.19 3.21 7.35
C LYS A 115 5.31 2.38 7.95
N ASN A 116 6.38 2.23 7.17
CA ASN A 116 7.58 1.54 7.59
C ASN A 116 8.69 2.55 7.94
N ASN A 117 8.91 2.71 9.24
CA ASN A 117 9.98 3.54 9.80
C ASN A 117 11.23 2.74 10.17
N ALA A 118 11.45 1.56 9.59
CA ALA A 118 12.72 0.87 9.70
C ALA A 118 13.84 1.79 9.17
N ALA A 119 14.45 2.50 10.11
CA ALA A 119 15.77 3.07 9.96
C ALA A 119 16.66 1.90 9.49
N LYS A 120 17.31 2.10 8.34
CA LYS A 120 18.22 1.17 7.68
C LYS A 120 18.86 0.19 8.66
N ASP A 121 18.77 -1.10 8.34
CA ASP A 121 19.53 -2.20 8.93
C ASP A 121 20.82 -1.72 9.60
N GLY A 122 20.71 -1.52 10.91
CA GLY A 122 21.79 -1.06 11.75
C GLY A 122 22.73 -2.20 12.05
N GLY A 123 23.55 -2.58 11.07
CA GLY A 123 24.81 -3.28 11.38
C GLY A 123 25.63 -2.46 12.38
N ILE A 124 26.74 -3.01 12.87
CA ILE A 124 27.61 -2.47 13.95
C ILE A 124 27.87 -0.94 13.88
N LYS A 125 27.75 -0.30 12.70
CA LYS A 125 27.71 1.16 12.51
C LYS A 125 26.63 1.92 13.31
N ALA A 126 25.46 1.35 13.58
CA ALA A 126 24.39 2.03 14.30
C ALA A 126 24.72 2.28 15.79
N MET A 127 25.66 1.53 16.38
CA MET A 127 26.15 1.80 17.74
C MET A 127 27.08 3.02 17.81
N PHE A 128 27.63 3.48 16.68
CA PHE A 128 28.62 4.57 16.63
C PHE A 128 28.07 5.88 16.04
N SER A 129 26.93 5.84 15.35
CA SER A 129 26.28 7.03 14.81
C SER A 129 25.13 7.50 15.70
N ARG A 130 25.29 8.68 16.30
CA ARG A 130 24.28 9.43 17.07
C ARG A 130 23.17 10.01 16.16
N ALA A 131 22.76 9.28 15.12
CA ALA A 131 21.63 9.69 14.29
C ALA A 131 20.34 9.40 15.08
N PRO A 132 19.38 10.34 15.15
CA PRO A 132 18.13 10.09 15.85
C PRO A 132 17.44 8.89 15.20
N ALA A 133 17.13 7.87 16.02
CA ALA A 133 16.18 6.85 15.62
C ALA A 133 14.90 7.56 15.17
N SER A 134 14.33 7.18 14.03
CA SER A 134 13.07 7.74 13.57
C SER A 134 12.04 7.61 14.69
N THR A 135 11.51 8.73 15.18
CA THR A 135 10.55 8.78 16.29
C THR A 135 9.11 8.60 15.83
N GLU A 136 8.90 8.46 14.52
CA GLU A 136 7.56 8.26 13.96
C GLU A 136 7.11 6.81 14.15
N PRO A 137 5.84 6.57 14.53
CA PRO A 137 5.33 5.22 14.77
C PRO A 137 5.33 4.40 13.48
N ILE A 138 5.54 3.10 13.63
CA ILE A 138 5.23 2.11 12.59
C ILE A 138 3.69 1.97 12.55
N VAL A 139 3.11 2.00 11.35
CA VAL A 139 1.65 1.90 11.15
C VAL A 139 1.35 0.77 10.18
N PHE A 140 0.38 -0.06 10.53
CA PHE A 140 -0.25 -1.00 9.61
C PHE A 140 -1.76 -0.97 9.89
N GLN A 141 -2.48 -0.26 9.04
CA GLN A 141 -3.94 -0.21 9.07
C GLN A 141 -4.46 -0.32 7.65
N ALA A 142 -5.43 -1.19 7.44
CA ALA A 142 -6.06 -1.41 6.15
C ALA A 142 -7.48 -1.91 6.40
N ASP A 143 -8.45 -1.02 6.23
CA ASP A 143 -9.85 -1.25 6.54
C ASP A 143 -10.72 -0.88 5.32
N ILE A 144 -11.78 -1.64 5.10
CA ILE A 144 -12.84 -1.34 4.13
C ILE A 144 -14.14 -1.16 4.89
N THR A 145 -14.87 -0.10 4.56
CA THR A 145 -16.25 0.07 5.02
C THR A 145 -17.19 -0.36 3.92
N PHE A 146 -18.11 -1.28 4.23
CA PHE A 146 -19.14 -1.77 3.30
C PHE A 146 -20.52 -1.25 3.69
N ARG A 147 -21.40 -1.11 2.68
CA ARG A 147 -22.82 -0.84 2.88
C ARG A 147 -23.63 -2.14 2.76
N ASN A 148 -24.35 -2.47 3.82
CA ASN A 148 -25.23 -3.61 3.88
C ASN A 148 -26.57 -3.36 3.15
N SER A 149 -27.29 -4.44 2.87
CA SER A 149 -28.59 -4.39 2.20
C SER A 149 -29.68 -3.64 2.99
N ASP A 150 -29.52 -3.51 4.32
CA ASP A 150 -30.42 -2.75 5.19
C ASP A 150 -30.02 -1.27 5.34
N GLY A 151 -28.97 -0.84 4.65
CA GLY A 151 -28.42 0.51 4.69
C GLY A 151 -27.47 0.79 5.87
N SER A 152 -27.21 -0.20 6.73
CA SER A 152 -26.15 -0.09 7.74
C SER A 152 -24.75 -0.19 7.11
N THR A 153 -23.72 0.19 7.87
CA THR A 153 -22.33 0.07 7.45
C THR A 153 -21.54 -0.86 8.37
N GLU A 154 -20.63 -1.63 7.80
CA GLU A 154 -19.72 -2.52 8.50
C GLU A 154 -18.28 -2.21 8.12
N VAL A 155 -17.35 -2.32 9.08
CA VAL A 155 -15.91 -2.12 8.85
C VAL A 155 -15.21 -3.47 8.97
N GLU A 156 -14.45 -3.83 7.94
CA GLU A 156 -13.68 -5.07 7.88
C GLU A 156 -12.20 -4.79 7.62
N GLY A 157 -11.33 -5.60 8.23
CA GLY A 157 -9.90 -5.58 7.93
C GLY A 157 -9.60 -6.25 6.58
N VAL A 158 -8.67 -5.67 5.82
CA VAL A 158 -8.29 -6.17 4.49
C VAL A 158 -7.46 -7.46 4.55
N PHE A 159 -6.49 -7.53 5.47
CA PHE A 159 -5.47 -8.59 5.56
C PHE A 159 -5.57 -9.40 6.85
#